data_AF-A0A349M163-F1
#
_entry.id   AF-A0A349M163-F1
#
_cell.length_a   1.000
_cell.length_b   1.000
_cell.length_c   1.000
_cell.angle_alpha   90.00
_cell.angle_beta   90.00
_cell.angle_gamma   90.00
#
_symmetry.space_group_name_H-M   'P 1'
#
loop_
_entity.id
_entity.type
_entity.pdbx_description
1 polymer ?
#
loop_
_entity_poly.entity_id
_entity_poly.type
_entity_poly.pdbx_seq_one_letter_code
_entity_poly.pdbx_strand_id
1 'polypeptide(L)'
;MISLWKAYQAKVVHLSALLLMLLFSLVSLVSCNQPAPAQYVSLKLGIPAAALQSPVKGPLPDATVLHVGVTFKIDPRLLGQADHQKLQPGQRSNLEVLANRLGIDDATYQKIKQFFHPRGIILNLSKLRTHLSIQAQAGTLAKVLQTKFVIRQYKGRTFYAPATPPKVPAFLANAIDAITGL
;
A
#
# COMPACT_ATOMS: atom_id res chain seq x y z
N MET A 1 -66.18 19.54 11.20
CA MET A 1 -64.86 19.46 10.53
C MET A 1 -63.64 19.29 11.46
N ILE A 2 -63.79 19.20 12.79
CA ILE A 2 -62.65 19.15 13.74
C ILE A 2 -62.13 17.71 14.03
N SER A 3 -62.93 16.67 13.76
CA SER A 3 -62.59 15.27 14.11
C SER A 3 -61.54 14.62 13.18
N LEU A 4 -61.56 14.94 11.88
CA LEU A 4 -60.66 14.34 10.88
C LEU A 4 -59.20 14.81 11.00
N TRP A 5 -58.98 16.02 11.52
CA TRP A 5 -57.63 16.61 11.60
C TRP A 5 -56.78 16.00 12.74
N LYS A 6 -57.41 15.67 13.88
CA LYS A 6 -56.75 14.99 15.01
C LYS A 6 -56.33 13.55 14.67
N ALA A 7 -57.14 12.83 13.89
CA ALA A 7 -56.82 11.47 13.45
C ALA A 7 -55.64 11.44 12.46
N TYR A 8 -55.50 12.49 11.62
CA TYR A 8 -54.37 12.61 10.70
C TYR A 8 -53.08 12.96 11.43
N GLN A 9 -53.12 13.89 12.40
CA GLN A 9 -51.95 14.23 13.21
C GLN A 9 -51.45 13.07 14.07
N ALA A 10 -52.34 12.27 14.68
CA ALA A 10 -51.94 11.10 15.47
C ALA A 10 -51.22 10.03 14.61
N LYS A 11 -51.67 9.82 13.36
CA LYS A 11 -51.03 8.89 12.42
C LYS A 11 -49.66 9.39 11.95
N VAL A 12 -49.49 10.69 11.70
CA VAL A 12 -48.21 11.28 11.29
C VAL A 12 -47.18 11.23 12.42
N VAL A 13 -47.60 11.47 13.66
CA VAL A 13 -46.72 11.35 14.85
C VAL A 13 -46.29 9.91 15.10
N HIS A 14 -47.18 8.93 14.92
CA HIS A 14 -46.80 7.52 15.02
C HIS A 14 -45.88 7.07 13.88
N LEU A 15 -46.10 7.51 12.65
CA LEU A 15 -45.23 7.16 11.52
C LEU A 15 -43.81 7.74 11.67
N SER A 16 -43.71 8.97 12.16
CA SER A 16 -42.42 9.65 12.40
C SER A 16 -41.68 9.06 13.60
N ALA A 17 -42.37 8.67 14.67
CA ALA A 17 -41.77 7.96 15.80
C ALA A 17 -41.24 6.57 15.40
N LEU A 18 -41.98 5.85 14.53
CA LEU A 18 -41.57 4.53 14.04
C LEU A 18 -40.37 4.63 13.08
N LEU A 19 -40.32 5.67 12.24
CA LEU A 19 -39.18 5.97 11.37
C LEU A 19 -37.92 6.36 12.18
N LEU A 20 -38.08 7.15 13.24
CA LEU A 20 -36.96 7.51 14.12
C LEU A 20 -36.41 6.30 14.89
N MET A 21 -37.28 5.44 15.41
CA MET A 21 -36.86 4.20 16.09
C MET A 21 -36.12 3.26 15.13
N LEU A 22 -36.57 3.15 13.87
CA LEU A 22 -35.91 2.34 12.85
C LEU A 22 -34.51 2.87 12.49
N LEU A 23 -34.37 4.20 12.40
CA LEU A 23 -33.08 4.86 12.15
C LEU A 23 -32.09 4.67 13.32
N PHE A 24 -32.55 4.71 14.58
CA PHE A 24 -31.69 4.46 15.74
C PHE A 24 -31.22 3.01 15.83
N SER A 25 -32.03 2.02 15.44
CA SER A 25 -31.61 0.60 15.39
C SER A 25 -30.59 0.29 14.29
N LEU A 26 -30.50 1.10 13.23
CA LEU A 26 -29.50 0.93 12.17
C LEU A 26 -28.11 1.48 12.54
N VAL A 27 -28.03 2.43 13.48
CA VAL A 27 -26.75 3.03 13.90
C VAL A 27 -25.92 2.07 14.76
N SER A 28 -26.55 1.14 15.48
CA SER A 28 -25.85 0.15 16.32
C SER A 28 -25.19 -0.99 15.52
N LEU A 29 -25.51 -1.16 14.23
CA LEU A 29 -24.90 -2.20 13.37
C LEU A 29 -23.65 -1.72 12.62
N VAL A 30 -23.30 -0.43 12.69
CA VAL A 30 -22.11 0.11 12.01
C VAL A 30 -20.84 -0.04 12.87
N SER A 31 -20.97 -0.51 14.11
CA SER A 31 -19.87 -0.59 15.09
C SER A 31 -19.27 -2.00 15.26
N CYS A 32 -19.12 -2.79 14.20
CA CYS A 32 -18.37 -4.06 14.26
C CYS A 32 -17.65 -4.36 12.94
N ASN A 33 -16.82 -3.44 12.44
CA ASN A 33 -15.86 -3.75 11.36
C ASN A 33 -14.64 -2.81 11.42
N GLN A 34 -14.16 -2.49 12.61
CA GLN A 34 -12.88 -1.78 12.73
C GLN A 34 -11.79 -2.78 12.31
N PRO A 35 -11.09 -2.55 11.18
CA PRO A 35 -10.07 -3.49 10.71
C PRO A 35 -9.04 -3.65 11.83
N ALA A 36 -8.65 -4.89 12.14
CA ALA A 36 -7.58 -5.14 13.08
C ALA A 36 -6.37 -4.26 12.71
N PRO A 37 -5.73 -3.57 13.68
CA PRO A 37 -4.64 -2.66 13.40
C PRO A 37 -3.56 -3.39 12.61
N ALA A 38 -3.17 -2.81 11.48
CA ALA A 38 -2.18 -3.41 10.60
C ALA A 38 -0.88 -3.65 11.39
N GLN A 39 -0.48 -4.91 11.52
CA GLN A 39 0.80 -5.25 12.14
C GLN A 39 1.93 -4.76 11.23
N TYR A 40 2.78 -3.87 11.75
CA TYR A 40 3.94 -3.37 11.03
C TYR A 40 5.16 -4.24 11.30
N VAL A 41 5.91 -4.53 10.25
CA VAL A 41 7.16 -5.31 10.30
C VAL A 41 8.30 -4.52 9.69
N SER A 42 9.50 -4.70 10.23
CA SER A 42 10.72 -4.09 9.70
C SER A 42 11.20 -4.82 8.45
N LEU A 43 11.53 -4.06 7.42
CA LEU A 43 12.07 -4.56 6.16
C LEU A 43 13.57 -4.79 6.28
N LYS A 44 14.03 -5.90 5.71
CA LYS A 44 15.45 -6.20 5.54
C LYS A 44 15.90 -5.80 4.14
N LEU A 45 16.63 -4.69 4.03
CA LEU A 45 17.05 -4.13 2.74
C LEU A 45 18.31 -4.78 2.13
N GLY A 46 18.92 -5.75 2.81
CA GLY A 46 20.14 -6.40 2.32
C GLY A 46 21.40 -5.51 2.33
N ILE A 47 21.34 -4.31 2.90
CA ILE A 47 22.51 -3.42 3.02
C ILE A 47 23.57 -4.10 3.91
N PRO A 48 24.83 -4.23 3.46
CA PRO A 48 25.90 -4.84 4.26
C PRO A 48 26.05 -4.17 5.63
N ALA A 49 26.25 -4.96 6.69
CA ALA A 49 26.34 -4.45 8.06
C ALA A 49 27.45 -3.38 8.22
N ALA A 50 28.60 -3.58 7.60
CA ALA A 50 29.70 -2.61 7.61
C ALA A 50 29.31 -1.26 6.96
N ALA A 51 28.43 -1.26 5.96
CA ALA A 51 27.90 -0.04 5.35
C ALA A 51 26.86 0.63 6.26
N LEU A 52 26.01 -0.14 6.94
CA LEU A 52 25.05 0.39 7.94
C LEU A 52 25.73 0.98 9.18
N GLN A 53 26.93 0.51 9.52
CA GLN A 53 27.73 1.03 10.63
C GLN A 53 28.67 2.18 10.21
N SER A 54 28.71 2.50 8.92
CA SER A 54 29.59 3.56 8.41
C SER A 54 29.16 4.96 8.91
N PRO A 55 30.09 5.93 8.97
CA PRO A 55 29.81 7.26 9.48
C PRO A 55 28.63 7.96 8.78
N VAL A 56 27.76 8.58 9.59
CA VAL A 56 26.67 9.45 9.12
C VAL A 56 27.23 10.86 8.93
N LYS A 57 27.08 11.41 7.72
CA LYS A 57 27.49 12.78 7.39
C LYS A 57 26.43 13.83 7.72
N GLY A 58 25.18 13.41 7.82
CA GLY A 58 24.06 14.28 8.16
C GLY A 58 22.72 13.66 7.76
N PRO A 59 21.61 14.34 8.10
CA PRO A 59 20.30 13.98 7.59
C PRO A 59 20.23 14.19 6.07
N LEU A 60 19.45 13.36 5.39
CA LEU A 60 19.07 13.64 4.01
C LEU A 60 18.01 14.77 4.01
N PRO A 61 18.14 15.82 3.18
CA PRO A 61 17.12 16.86 3.10
C PRO A 61 15.73 16.30 2.73
N ASP A 62 14.69 16.75 3.43
CA ASP A 62 13.33 16.24 3.24
C ASP A 62 12.83 16.39 1.79
N ALA A 63 13.26 17.46 1.10
CA ALA A 63 12.87 17.77 -0.27
C ALA A 63 13.57 16.88 -1.33
N THR A 64 14.58 16.08 -0.96
CA THR A 64 15.26 15.18 -1.89
C THR A 64 14.25 14.16 -2.43
N VAL A 65 14.13 14.07 -3.76
CA VAL A 65 13.27 13.09 -4.42
C VAL A 65 13.99 11.73 -4.44
N LEU A 66 13.36 10.73 -3.84
CA LEU A 66 13.79 9.34 -3.86
C LEU A 66 13.01 8.56 -4.92
N HIS A 67 13.71 7.62 -5.56
CA HIS A 67 13.15 6.67 -6.51
C HIS A 67 13.37 5.26 -5.95
N VAL A 68 12.28 4.61 -5.57
CA VAL A 68 12.31 3.31 -4.90
C VAL A 68 11.62 2.27 -5.77
N GLY A 69 12.31 1.17 -6.03
CA GLY A 69 11.75 0.01 -6.71
C GLY A 69 11.34 -1.04 -5.69
N VAL A 70 10.13 -1.56 -5.81
CA VAL A 70 9.65 -2.70 -5.03
C VAL A 70 9.39 -3.84 -6.01
N THR A 71 10.15 -4.93 -5.86
CA THR A 71 9.95 -6.16 -6.63
C THR A 71 9.12 -7.11 -5.79
N PHE A 72 8.02 -7.61 -6.36
CA PHE A 72 7.15 -8.56 -5.70
C PHE A 72 7.59 -10.00 -5.98
N LYS A 73 7.33 -10.88 -5.02
CA LYS A 73 7.53 -12.33 -5.22
C LYS A 73 6.64 -12.82 -6.36
N ILE A 74 7.20 -13.68 -7.18
CA ILE A 74 6.50 -14.38 -8.27
C ILE A 74 6.42 -15.85 -7.89
N ASP A 75 5.28 -16.50 -8.13
CA ASP A 75 5.17 -17.94 -7.95
C ASP A 75 6.11 -18.65 -8.97
N PRO A 76 7.12 -19.40 -8.52
CA PRO A 76 8.06 -20.08 -9.41
C PRO A 76 7.38 -21.09 -10.33
N ARG A 77 6.22 -21.64 -9.94
CA ARG A 77 5.43 -22.55 -10.79
C ARG A 77 4.91 -21.84 -12.03
N LEU A 78 4.52 -20.57 -11.88
CA LEU A 78 4.02 -19.76 -12.99
C LEU A 78 5.14 -19.32 -13.94
N LEU A 79 6.34 -19.05 -13.40
CA LEU A 79 7.54 -18.80 -14.22
C LEU A 79 7.88 -20.02 -15.08
N GLY A 80 7.90 -21.23 -14.48
CA GLY A 80 8.14 -22.46 -15.24
C GLY A 80 7.08 -22.72 -16.32
N GLN A 81 5.80 -22.40 -16.07
CA GLN A 81 4.75 -22.51 -17.08
C GLN A 81 4.95 -21.52 -18.25
N ALA A 82 5.40 -20.31 -17.97
CA ALA A 82 5.70 -19.31 -18.99
C ALA A 82 6.89 -19.73 -19.87
N ASP A 83 7.94 -20.31 -19.28
CA ASP A 83 9.13 -20.78 -20.00
C ASP A 83 8.80 -21.92 -20.99
N HIS A 84 7.79 -22.73 -20.70
CA HIS A 84 7.35 -23.82 -21.57
C HIS A 84 6.28 -23.39 -22.59
N GLN A 85 5.79 -22.15 -22.52
CA GLN A 85 4.78 -21.66 -23.44
C GLN A 85 5.44 -21.20 -24.76
N LYS A 86 5.37 -22.05 -25.80
CA LYS A 86 5.82 -21.68 -27.15
C LYS A 86 4.94 -20.54 -27.70
N LEU A 87 5.52 -19.34 -27.78
CA LEU A 87 4.90 -18.20 -28.45
C LEU A 87 5.10 -18.32 -29.96
N GLN A 88 4.02 -18.33 -30.73
CA GLN A 88 4.11 -18.25 -32.19
C GLN A 88 4.18 -16.79 -32.65
N PRO A 89 5.02 -16.45 -33.64
CA PRO A 89 5.02 -15.12 -34.24
C PRO A 89 3.61 -14.71 -34.70
N GLY A 90 3.17 -13.50 -34.33
CA GLY A 90 1.84 -12.98 -34.66
C GLY A 90 0.71 -13.40 -33.71
N GLN A 91 0.96 -14.31 -32.77
CA GLN A 91 0.00 -14.67 -31.74
C GLN A 91 -0.15 -13.53 -30.72
N ARG A 92 -1.37 -13.02 -30.54
CA ARG A 92 -1.67 -12.02 -29.50
C ARG A 92 -1.50 -12.68 -28.12
N SER A 93 -0.52 -12.22 -27.34
CA SER A 93 -0.39 -12.61 -25.95
C SER A 93 -1.41 -11.83 -25.10
N ASN A 94 -2.25 -12.54 -24.33
CA ASN A 94 -3.13 -11.91 -23.35
C ASN A 94 -2.31 -11.56 -22.10
N LEU A 95 -1.55 -10.47 -22.21
CA LEU A 95 -0.65 -9.99 -21.17
C LEU A 95 -1.39 -9.63 -19.88
N GLU A 96 -2.67 -9.28 -19.93
CA GLU A 96 -3.48 -8.95 -18.77
C GLU A 96 -3.79 -10.20 -17.92
N VAL A 97 -4.19 -11.30 -18.57
CA VAL A 97 -4.40 -12.59 -17.88
C VAL A 97 -3.08 -13.13 -17.32
N LEU A 98 -1.98 -12.97 -18.05
CA LEU A 98 -0.66 -13.37 -17.56
C LEU A 98 -0.20 -12.51 -16.38
N ALA A 99 -0.37 -11.18 -16.46
CA ALA A 99 0.02 -10.25 -15.40
C ALA A 99 -0.73 -10.49 -14.09
N ASN A 100 -2.04 -10.79 -14.17
CA ASN A 100 -2.86 -11.11 -13.00
C ASN A 100 -2.49 -12.45 -12.35
N ARG A 101 -1.75 -13.31 -13.05
CA ARG A 101 -1.21 -14.56 -12.49
C ARG A 101 0.20 -14.33 -11.91
N LEU A 102 1.06 -13.64 -12.64
CA LEU A 102 2.47 -13.47 -12.27
C LEU A 102 2.70 -12.47 -11.13
N GLY A 103 1.97 -11.36 -11.14
CA GLY A 103 2.18 -10.25 -10.21
C GLY A 103 1.11 -10.16 -9.12
N ILE A 104 1.12 -9.03 -8.40
CA ILE A 104 0.12 -8.77 -7.36
C ILE A 104 -1.26 -8.54 -7.98
N ASP A 105 -2.32 -8.99 -7.31
CA ASP A 105 -3.70 -8.75 -7.75
C ASP A 105 -4.16 -7.30 -7.51
N ASP A 106 -5.37 -6.96 -7.98
CA ASP A 106 -5.92 -5.62 -7.78
C ASP A 106 -6.20 -5.31 -6.31
N ALA A 107 -6.68 -6.28 -5.54
CA ALA A 107 -6.96 -6.08 -4.12
C ALA A 107 -5.70 -5.70 -3.34
N THR A 108 -4.58 -6.37 -3.62
CA THR A 108 -3.26 -6.08 -3.04
C THR A 108 -2.78 -4.70 -3.48
N TYR A 109 -2.91 -4.37 -4.77
CA TYR A 109 -2.50 -3.05 -5.26
C TYR A 109 -3.33 -1.91 -4.63
N GLN A 110 -4.63 -2.11 -4.39
CA GLN A 110 -5.45 -1.13 -3.67
C GLN A 110 -4.99 -0.92 -2.23
N LYS A 111 -4.65 -2.00 -1.50
CA LYS A 111 -4.07 -1.89 -0.14
C LYS A 111 -2.74 -1.15 -0.14
N ILE A 112 -1.91 -1.36 -1.17
CA ILE A 112 -0.65 -0.62 -1.34
C ILE A 112 -0.93 0.87 -1.56
N LYS A 113 -1.86 1.22 -2.45
CA LYS A 113 -2.24 2.63 -2.66
C LYS A 113 -2.77 3.29 -1.40
N GLN A 114 -3.59 2.57 -0.62
CA GLN A 114 -4.09 3.06 0.67
C GLN A 114 -2.95 3.29 1.69
N PHE A 115 -1.95 2.41 1.71
CA PHE A 115 -0.79 2.57 2.59
C PHE A 115 0.08 3.78 2.20
N PHE A 116 0.35 3.94 0.91
CA PHE A 116 1.14 5.06 0.35
C PHE A 116 0.28 6.28 -0.01
N HIS A 117 -0.85 6.51 0.69
CA HIS A 117 -1.80 7.57 0.38
C HIS A 117 -1.43 9.02 0.81
N PRO A 118 -0.22 9.42 1.28
CA PRO A 118 0.07 10.84 1.43
C PRO A 118 0.10 11.56 0.08
N ARG A 119 -0.27 12.84 0.08
CA ARG A 119 -0.04 13.75 -1.05
C ARG A 119 1.45 13.76 -1.41
N GLY A 120 1.77 13.56 -2.68
CA GLY A 120 3.15 13.64 -3.21
C GLY A 120 3.91 12.31 -3.32
N ILE A 121 3.25 11.15 -3.15
CA ILE A 121 3.81 9.85 -3.54
C ILE A 121 3.22 9.43 -4.89
N ILE A 122 4.10 9.21 -5.87
CA ILE A 122 3.74 8.67 -7.19
C ILE A 122 4.00 7.18 -7.17
N LEU A 123 2.99 6.40 -7.56
CA LEU A 123 3.02 4.94 -7.62
C LEU A 123 2.82 4.49 -9.07
N ASN A 124 3.78 3.74 -9.61
CA ASN A 124 3.71 3.19 -10.96
C ASN A 124 3.91 1.68 -10.93
N LEU A 125 2.81 0.93 -11.08
CA LEU A 125 2.83 -0.52 -11.18
C LEU A 125 3.20 -0.93 -12.62
N SER A 126 4.13 -1.88 -12.77
CA SER A 126 4.49 -2.43 -14.08
C SER A 126 3.31 -3.17 -14.73
N LYS A 127 3.33 -3.31 -16.06
CA LYS A 127 2.28 -4.04 -16.79
C LYS A 127 2.11 -5.49 -16.31
N LEU A 128 3.22 -6.14 -15.93
CA LEU A 128 3.23 -7.50 -15.37
C LEU A 128 2.88 -7.54 -13.89
N ARG A 129 2.74 -6.38 -13.23
CA ARG A 129 2.37 -6.25 -11.82
C ARG A 129 3.37 -6.89 -10.85
N THR A 130 4.60 -7.12 -11.31
CA THR A 130 5.71 -7.70 -10.53
C THR A 130 6.65 -6.65 -9.97
N HIS A 131 6.51 -5.39 -10.38
CA HIS A 131 7.35 -4.30 -9.94
C HIS A 131 6.54 -3.02 -9.73
N LEU A 132 6.74 -2.37 -8.59
CA LEU A 132 6.17 -1.06 -8.27
C LEU A 132 7.29 -0.03 -8.14
N SER A 133 7.25 1.01 -8.96
CA SER A 133 8.09 2.19 -8.80
C SER A 133 7.38 3.22 -7.91
N ILE A 134 8.11 3.74 -6.94
CA ILE A 134 7.66 4.75 -5.98
C ILE A 134 8.56 5.96 -6.14
N GLN A 135 7.97 7.13 -6.37
CA GLN A 135 8.70 8.39 -6.38
C GLN A 135 8.08 9.35 -5.36
N ALA A 136 8.89 9.84 -4.42
CA ALA A 136 8.42 10.72 -3.36
C ALA A 136 9.58 11.54 -2.78
N GLN A 137 9.24 12.65 -2.14
CA GLN A 137 10.19 13.38 -1.28
C GLN A 137 10.58 12.52 -0.08
N ALA A 138 11.86 12.59 0.31
CA ALA A 138 12.45 11.82 1.41
C ALA A 138 11.67 12.00 2.72
N GLY A 139 11.25 13.23 3.04
CA GLY A 139 10.46 13.50 4.25
C GLY A 139 9.08 12.84 4.23
N THR A 140 8.43 12.78 3.07
CA THR A 140 7.14 12.09 2.89
C THR A 140 7.30 10.58 3.03
N LEU A 141 8.31 10.01 2.35
CA LEU A 141 8.57 8.58 2.39
C LEU A 141 9.03 8.11 3.78
N ALA A 142 9.83 8.93 4.48
CA ALA A 142 10.29 8.68 5.84
C ALA A 142 9.12 8.52 6.84
N LYS A 143 8.09 9.36 6.71
CA LYS A 143 6.87 9.28 7.53
C LYS A 143 6.11 7.97 7.28
N VAL A 144 5.91 7.61 6.01
CA VAL A 144 5.21 6.37 5.65
C VAL A 144 5.95 5.13 6.14
N LEU A 145 7.27 5.12 5.95
CA LEU A 145 8.12 3.98 6.30
C LEU A 145 8.62 4.01 7.75
N GLN A 146 8.17 4.97 8.56
CA GLN A 146 8.54 5.13 9.98
C GLN A 146 10.07 5.09 10.21
N THR A 147 10.82 5.85 9.40
CA THR A 147 12.28 5.95 9.47
C THR A 147 12.73 7.40 9.26
N LYS A 148 14.04 7.64 9.23
CA LYS A 148 14.66 8.88 8.76
C LYS A 148 15.68 8.51 7.70
N PHE A 149 15.87 9.34 6.69
CA PHE A 149 16.95 9.13 5.71
C PHE A 149 18.20 9.90 6.12
N VAL A 150 19.35 9.26 5.97
CA VAL A 150 20.66 9.81 6.29
C VAL A 150 21.61 9.64 5.14
N ILE A 151 22.60 10.52 5.10
CA ILE A 151 23.73 10.44 4.18
C ILE A 151 24.85 9.70 4.90
N ARG A 152 25.28 8.56 4.37
CA ARG A 152 26.38 7.74 4.90
C ARG A 152 27.59 7.78 3.98
N GLN A 153 28.79 7.61 4.54
CA GLN A 153 30.02 7.47 3.77
C GLN A 153 30.67 6.12 4.05
N TYR A 154 30.78 5.26 3.04
CA TYR A 154 31.42 3.95 3.13
C TYR A 154 32.44 3.78 2.00
N LYS A 155 33.68 3.41 2.36
CA LYS A 155 34.79 3.22 1.40
C LYS A 155 34.97 4.40 0.42
N GLY A 156 34.90 5.63 0.95
CA GLY A 156 35.04 6.85 0.15
C GLY A 156 33.82 7.24 -0.69
N ARG A 157 32.75 6.43 -0.70
CA ARG A 157 31.51 6.70 -1.43
C ARG A 157 30.40 7.14 -0.50
N THR A 158 29.64 8.14 -0.94
CA THR A 158 28.46 8.61 -0.24
C THR A 158 27.22 7.90 -0.78
N PHE A 159 26.32 7.49 0.09
CA PHE A 159 25.03 6.90 -0.28
C PHE A 159 23.94 7.31 0.71
N TYR A 160 22.69 7.23 0.26
CA TYR A 160 21.52 7.47 1.09
C TYR A 160 21.03 6.15 1.65
N ALA A 161 20.62 6.16 2.91
CA ALA A 161 20.06 4.98 3.56
C ALA A 161 19.08 5.40 4.66
N PRO A 162 18.11 4.55 5.01
CA PRO A 162 17.33 4.76 6.21
C PRO A 162 18.22 4.58 7.46
N ALA A 163 17.99 5.42 8.46
CA ALA A 163 18.70 5.41 9.73
C ALA A 163 18.33 4.19 10.58
N THR A 164 17.07 3.75 10.48
CA THR A 164 16.54 2.53 11.09
C THR A 164 15.80 1.70 10.03
N PRO A 165 15.72 0.36 10.16
CA PRO A 165 15.00 -0.47 9.21
C PRO A 165 13.57 0.07 8.96
N PRO A 166 13.21 0.38 7.70
CA PRO A 166 11.90 0.92 7.37
C PRO A 166 10.82 -0.10 7.69
N LYS A 167 9.62 0.36 8.03
CA LYS A 167 8.50 -0.48 8.43
C LYS A 167 7.36 -0.40 7.42
N VAL A 168 6.73 -1.54 7.17
CA VAL A 168 5.52 -1.64 6.34
C VAL A 168 4.53 -2.61 6.97
N PRO A 169 3.25 -2.58 6.59
CA PRO A 169 2.29 -3.60 6.97
C PRO A 169 2.75 -5.02 6.57
N ALA A 170 2.47 -6.01 7.42
CA ALA A 170 2.87 -7.40 7.20
C ALA A 170 2.42 -7.97 5.84
N PHE A 171 1.22 -7.60 5.37
CA PHE A 171 0.73 -8.04 4.05
C PHE A 171 1.67 -7.60 2.92
N LEU A 172 2.24 -6.40 3.01
CA LEU A 172 3.14 -5.86 2.01
C LEU A 172 4.51 -6.52 2.13
N ALA A 173 5.06 -6.63 3.34
CA ALA A 173 6.34 -7.31 3.55
C ALA A 173 6.34 -8.75 3.02
N ASN A 174 5.23 -9.48 3.21
CA ASN A 174 5.10 -10.86 2.75
C ASN A 174 5.09 -10.97 1.22
N ALA A 175 4.60 -9.94 0.51
CA ALA A 175 4.55 -9.89 -0.94
C ALA A 175 5.88 -9.42 -1.59
N ILE A 176 6.78 -8.80 -0.84
CA ILE A 176 8.03 -8.21 -1.36
C ILE A 176 9.12 -9.27 -1.46
N ASP A 177 9.78 -9.32 -2.62
CA ASP A 177 11.02 -10.05 -2.83
C ASP A 177 12.24 -9.17 -2.57
N ALA A 178 12.26 -7.97 -3.17
CA ALA A 178 13.37 -7.03 -3.04
C ALA A 178 12.90 -5.58 -3.04
N ILE A 179 13.69 -4.70 -2.41
CA ILE A 179 13.53 -3.25 -2.46
C ILE A 179 14.85 -2.63 -2.89
N THR A 180 14.80 -1.72 -3.85
CA THR A 180 15.95 -1.01 -4.40
C THR A 180 15.75 0.50 -4.31
N GLY A 181 16.84 1.27 -4.28
CA GLY A 181 16.78 2.74 -4.17
C GLY A 181 16.53 3.27 -2.75
N LEU A 182 16.61 2.40 -1.74
CA LEU A 182 16.64 2.73 -0.31
C LEU A 182 18.00 2.45 0.31
#